data_AF-A0A0G2HS62-F1
#
_entry.id   AF-A0A0G2HS62-F1
#
_cell.length_a   1.000
_cell.length_b   1.000
_cell.length_c   1.000
_cell.angle_alpha   90.00
_cell.angle_beta   90.00
_cell.angle_gamma   90.00
#
_symmetry.space_group_name_H-M   'P 1'
#
loop_
_entity.id
_entity.type
_entity.pdbx_description
1 polymer ?
#
loop_
_entity_poly.entity_id
_entity_poly.type
_entity_poly.pdbx_seq_one_letter_code
_entity_poly.pdbx_strand_id
1 'polypeptide(L)'
;MSSERHEFTGPEAVASLMAGYSAQYLRTYASDSFLFEWLRKTKELEVQCSDATEEKIVFSTPPELLNAIHRCGKINVPEKTRLPSDYGFSGFMTAALSEVLGEVPFTTPHDFEGPILRRLSRVVVNSYPRILGKKIFRISDNHWSCYMRDHSSPFDERQDKPDRRDYFLRSEILAIVSIFYHQIYNLVYRDETDKYRRTLRYKEGLLTVTVVTFCCKKVRVVQGTCNPSEKHTTLAITLRAVYNLSHDNYDKTAAFDAMKWILTPPEPAKQLLVRGGR
;
A
#
# COMPACT_ATOMS: atom_id res chain seq x y z
N MET A 1 -19.08 29.01 -0.22
CA MET A 1 -17.91 29.65 -0.84
C MET A 1 -17.15 28.59 -1.60
N SER A 2 -17.09 28.69 -2.92
CA SER A 2 -16.37 27.77 -3.80
C SER A 2 -14.87 27.89 -3.51
N SER A 3 -14.26 26.87 -2.90
CA SER A 3 -12.81 26.76 -2.86
C SER A 3 -12.35 26.49 -4.29
N GLU A 4 -11.65 27.42 -4.91
CA GLU A 4 -10.99 27.17 -6.20
C GLU A 4 -10.13 25.90 -6.07
N ARG A 5 -10.41 24.91 -6.91
CA ARG A 5 -9.69 23.63 -6.91
C ARG A 5 -8.28 23.88 -7.44
N HIS A 6 -7.28 23.35 -6.76
CA HIS A 6 -5.90 23.45 -7.23
C HIS A 6 -5.77 22.80 -8.61
N GLU A 7 -5.09 23.50 -9.52
CA GLU A 7 -4.81 23.03 -10.87
C GLU A 7 -3.37 22.56 -10.96
N PHE A 8 -3.17 21.31 -11.41
CA PHE A 8 -1.84 20.77 -11.65
C PHE A 8 -1.39 21.04 -13.09
N THR A 9 -0.14 21.48 -13.24
CA THR A 9 0.48 21.77 -14.54
C THR A 9 1.03 20.54 -15.26
N GLY A 10 0.94 19.36 -14.63
CA GLY A 10 1.38 18.09 -15.20
C GLY A 10 1.79 17.05 -14.13
N PRO A 11 2.21 15.86 -14.56
CA PRO A 11 2.62 14.76 -13.67
C PRO A 11 3.74 15.13 -12.69
N GLU A 12 4.66 16.01 -13.10
CA GLU A 12 5.76 16.47 -12.27
C GLU A 12 5.29 17.31 -11.07
N ALA A 13 4.24 18.11 -11.24
CA ALA A 13 3.62 18.88 -10.17
C ALA A 13 2.96 17.94 -9.15
N VAL A 14 2.23 16.93 -9.64
CA VAL A 14 1.61 15.88 -8.80
C VAL A 14 2.69 15.12 -8.03
N ALA A 15 3.76 14.69 -8.68
CA ALA A 15 4.86 14.00 -8.01
C ALA A 15 5.53 14.87 -6.93
N SER A 16 5.71 16.17 -7.19
CA SER A 16 6.26 17.10 -6.19
C SER A 16 5.36 17.19 -4.96
N LEU A 17 4.04 17.19 -5.15
CA LEU A 17 3.09 17.14 -4.05
C LEU A 17 3.15 15.81 -3.29
N MET A 18 3.23 14.67 -3.98
CA MET A 18 3.38 13.34 -3.35
C MET A 18 4.64 13.27 -2.47
N ALA A 19 5.75 13.85 -2.94
CA ALA A 19 6.98 13.95 -2.15
C ALA A 19 6.81 14.86 -0.93
N GLY A 20 6.07 15.97 -1.07
CA GLY A 20 5.69 16.87 0.01
C GLY A 20 4.86 16.16 1.08
N TYR A 21 3.82 15.41 0.69
CA TYR A 21 3.02 14.61 1.62
C TYR A 21 3.85 13.55 2.31
N SER A 22 4.71 12.83 1.59
CA SER A 22 5.60 11.85 2.23
C SER A 22 6.44 12.49 3.35
N ALA A 23 6.95 13.71 3.14
CA ALA A 23 7.67 14.44 4.17
C ALA A 23 6.79 14.87 5.35
N GLN A 24 5.58 15.38 5.09
CA GLN A 24 4.64 15.83 6.14
C GLN A 24 4.17 14.67 7.02
N TYR A 25 3.71 13.57 6.40
CA TYR A 25 3.27 12.38 7.14
C TYR A 25 4.41 11.77 7.95
N LEU A 26 5.64 11.80 7.45
CA LEU A 26 6.77 11.25 8.18
C LEU A 26 7.25 12.13 9.34
N ARG A 27 7.25 13.46 9.19
CA ARG A 27 7.93 14.38 10.12
C ARG A 27 7.02 15.24 10.97
N THR A 28 5.85 15.60 10.45
CA THR A 28 5.00 16.62 11.06
C THR A 28 3.84 16.00 11.83
N TYR A 29 3.20 14.96 11.29
CA TYR A 29 2.05 14.37 11.94
C TYR A 29 2.44 13.34 13.01
N ALA A 30 2.00 13.59 14.24
CA ALA A 30 2.20 12.71 15.39
C ALA A 30 1.27 11.48 15.37
N SER A 31 0.12 11.57 14.68
CA SER A 31 -0.86 10.48 14.60
C SER A 31 -0.38 9.33 13.71
N ASP A 32 -0.68 8.09 14.11
CA ASP A 32 -0.44 6.90 13.31
C ASP A 32 -1.64 6.47 12.45
N SER A 33 -2.82 7.03 12.69
CA SER A 33 -4.03 6.83 11.90
C SER A 33 -4.73 8.16 11.62
N PHE A 34 -5.39 8.23 10.46
CA PHE A 34 -6.07 9.43 9.96
C PHE A 34 -7.48 9.09 9.51
N LEU A 35 -8.46 9.83 10.01
CA LEU A 35 -9.87 9.60 9.69
C LEU A 35 -10.19 10.08 8.27
N PHE A 36 -11.14 9.44 7.61
CA PHE A 36 -11.62 9.82 6.29
C PHE A 36 -12.09 11.28 6.26
N GLU A 37 -12.82 11.71 7.28
CA GLU A 37 -13.30 13.10 7.40
C GLU A 37 -12.15 14.11 7.48
N TRP A 38 -11.05 13.74 8.14
CA TRP A 38 -9.87 14.60 8.24
C TRP A 38 -9.11 14.66 6.91
N LEU A 39 -8.93 13.51 6.26
CA LEU A 39 -8.24 13.41 4.97
C LEU A 39 -8.97 14.17 3.85
N ARG A 40 -10.30 14.12 3.82
CA ARG A 40 -11.11 14.85 2.82
C ARG A 40 -11.03 16.38 2.94
N LYS A 41 -10.49 16.91 4.05
CA LYS A 41 -10.31 18.36 4.27
C LYS A 41 -8.97 18.88 3.73
N THR A 42 -8.12 18.02 3.17
CA THR A 42 -6.88 18.41 2.52
C THR A 42 -7.16 19.38 1.37
N LYS A 43 -6.43 20.51 1.32
CA LYS A 43 -6.71 21.62 0.40
C LYS A 43 -5.90 21.53 -0.89
N GLU A 44 -4.69 20.97 -0.80
CA GLU A 44 -3.71 20.94 -1.89
C GLU A 44 -3.98 19.80 -2.87
N LEU A 45 -4.73 18.77 -2.46
CA LEU A 45 -5.16 17.64 -3.27
C LEU A 45 -6.56 17.21 -2.86
N GLU A 46 -7.44 16.96 -3.83
CA GLU A 46 -8.71 16.31 -3.54
C GLU A 46 -8.42 14.87 -3.09
N VAL A 47 -8.79 14.54 -1.85
CA VAL A 47 -8.64 13.19 -1.31
C VAL A 47 -10.01 12.56 -1.16
N GLN A 48 -10.23 11.46 -1.88
CA GLN A 48 -11.41 10.64 -1.73
C GLN A 48 -11.06 9.42 -0.86
N CYS A 49 -11.93 9.11 0.10
CA CYS A 49 -11.75 7.98 1.00
C CYS A 49 -13.00 7.10 0.95
N SER A 50 -12.84 5.80 0.86
CA SER A 50 -13.96 4.86 0.85
C SER A 50 -13.61 3.57 1.59
N ASP A 51 -14.65 2.97 2.16
CA ASP A 51 -14.62 1.60 2.67
C ASP A 51 -15.35 0.72 1.66
N ALA A 52 -14.63 -0.25 1.11
CA ALA A 52 -15.12 -1.23 0.14
C ALA A 52 -14.85 -2.67 0.63
N THR A 53 -14.73 -2.87 1.95
CA THR A 53 -14.45 -4.18 2.56
C THR A 53 -15.56 -5.21 2.35
N GLU A 54 -16.77 -4.77 2.04
CA GLU A 54 -17.92 -5.63 1.73
C GLU A 54 -18.04 -5.94 0.22
N GLU A 55 -17.24 -5.28 -0.63
CA GLU A 55 -17.28 -5.54 -2.07
C GLU A 55 -16.66 -6.90 -2.39
N LYS A 56 -17.34 -7.69 -3.24
CA LYS A 56 -16.81 -8.98 -3.69
C LYS A 56 -15.58 -8.76 -4.57
N ILE A 57 -14.45 -9.30 -4.13
CA ILE A 57 -13.20 -9.24 -4.88
C ILE A 57 -13.11 -10.43 -5.83
N VAL A 58 -12.77 -10.16 -7.09
CA VAL A 58 -12.43 -11.18 -8.08
C VAL A 58 -10.95 -11.02 -8.43
N PHE A 59 -10.15 -12.03 -8.08
CA PHE A 59 -8.74 -12.08 -8.43
C PHE A 59 -8.56 -12.72 -9.80
N SER A 60 -7.75 -12.10 -10.66
CA SER A 60 -7.32 -12.68 -11.94
C SER A 60 -6.02 -13.46 -11.78
N THR A 61 -5.89 -14.27 -10.72
CA THR A 61 -4.68 -15.05 -10.45
C THR A 61 -4.52 -16.16 -11.49
N PRO A 62 -3.38 -16.25 -12.20
CA PRO A 62 -3.13 -17.33 -13.15
C PRO A 62 -3.21 -18.72 -12.47
N PRO A 63 -3.72 -19.76 -13.15
CA PRO A 63 -3.90 -21.09 -12.55
C PRO A 63 -2.62 -21.67 -11.96
N GLU A 64 -1.48 -21.50 -12.63
CA GLU A 64 -0.18 -21.99 -12.16
C GLU A 64 0.22 -21.33 -10.84
N LEU A 65 0.09 -20.01 -10.75
CA LEU A 65 0.38 -19.26 -9.53
C LEU A 65 -0.61 -19.62 -8.41
N LEU A 66 -1.90 -19.72 -8.74
CA LEU A 66 -2.92 -20.11 -7.77
C LEU A 66 -2.64 -21.50 -7.18
N ASN A 67 -2.21 -22.44 -8.01
CA ASN A 67 -1.79 -23.77 -7.57
C ASN A 67 -0.57 -23.71 -6.65
N ALA A 68 0.46 -22.92 -6.98
CA ALA A 68 1.64 -22.74 -6.13
C ALA A 68 1.28 -22.11 -4.77
N ILE A 69 0.40 -21.09 -4.76
CA ILE A 69 -0.14 -20.51 -3.53
C ILE A 69 -0.83 -21.58 -2.68
N HIS A 70 -1.71 -22.38 -3.29
CA HIS A 70 -2.43 -23.45 -2.59
C HIS A 70 -1.54 -24.64 -2.18
N ARG A 71 -0.35 -24.81 -2.76
CA ARG A 71 0.63 -25.80 -2.35
C ARG A 71 1.61 -25.30 -1.29
N CYS A 72 1.63 -23.99 -1.01
CA CYS A 72 2.57 -23.40 -0.07
C CYS A 72 2.51 -24.08 1.31
N GLY A 73 3.57 -24.78 1.68
CA GLY A 73 3.70 -25.52 2.93
C GLY A 73 3.68 -24.60 4.14
N LYS A 74 4.23 -23.37 4.03
CA LYS A 74 4.17 -22.38 5.11
C LYS A 74 2.74 -22.06 5.52
N ILE A 75 1.85 -21.86 4.56
CA ILE A 75 0.44 -21.51 4.80
C ILE A 75 -0.39 -22.74 5.17
N ASN A 76 -0.19 -23.87 4.49
CA ASN A 76 -1.01 -25.07 4.69
C ASN A 76 -0.70 -25.82 5.98
N VAL A 77 0.57 -25.86 6.38
CA VAL A 77 1.04 -26.66 7.51
C VAL A 77 1.93 -25.80 8.43
N PRO A 78 1.40 -24.68 8.97
CA PRO A 78 2.21 -23.72 9.70
C PRO A 78 2.79 -24.31 11.00
N GLU A 79 2.15 -25.35 11.55
CA GLU A 79 2.57 -26.08 12.74
C GLU A 79 3.94 -26.73 12.59
N LYS A 80 4.30 -27.21 11.40
CA LYS A 80 5.64 -27.75 11.12
C LYS A 80 6.75 -26.71 11.25
N THR A 81 6.39 -25.43 11.12
CA THR A 81 7.31 -24.29 11.20
C THR A 81 7.11 -23.41 12.43
N ARG A 82 6.13 -23.78 13.29
CA ARG A 82 5.55 -22.97 14.36
C ARG A 82 4.87 -21.70 13.82
N LEU A 83 3.61 -21.47 14.25
CA LEU A 83 2.91 -20.23 13.93
C LEU A 83 3.66 -19.01 14.50
N PRO A 84 3.71 -17.89 13.77
CA PRO A 84 4.33 -16.67 14.28
C PRO A 84 3.48 -16.06 15.41
N SER A 85 4.08 -15.20 16.23
CA SER A 85 3.30 -14.32 17.11
C SER A 85 2.42 -13.36 16.29
N ASP A 86 1.45 -12.72 16.94
CA ASP A 86 0.55 -11.75 16.30
C ASP A 86 1.27 -10.60 15.59
N TYR A 87 2.51 -10.30 15.97
CA TYR A 87 3.36 -9.28 15.36
C TYR A 87 4.30 -9.82 14.27
N GLY A 88 4.38 -11.15 14.13
CA GLY A 88 5.34 -11.87 13.29
C GLY A 88 4.81 -12.26 11.90
N PHE A 89 3.52 -12.07 11.61
CA PHE A 89 2.92 -12.51 10.35
C PHE A 89 3.55 -11.89 9.09
N SER A 90 4.07 -10.66 9.15
CA SER A 90 4.81 -10.07 8.02
C SER A 90 6.08 -10.87 7.65
N GLY A 91 6.76 -11.46 8.65
CA GLY A 91 7.92 -12.32 8.43
C GLY A 91 7.52 -13.69 7.89
N PHE A 92 6.47 -14.28 8.47
CA PHE A 92 5.87 -15.52 7.99
C PHE A 92 5.45 -15.42 6.50
N MET A 93 4.76 -14.34 6.12
CA MET A 93 4.36 -14.12 4.73
C MET A 93 5.54 -13.85 3.81
N THR A 94 6.64 -13.27 4.31
CA THR A 94 7.88 -13.15 3.52
C THR A 94 8.43 -14.53 3.17
N ALA A 95 8.47 -15.47 4.12
CA ALA A 95 8.92 -16.83 3.86
C ALA A 95 7.98 -17.58 2.90
N ALA A 96 6.66 -17.41 3.07
CA ALA A 96 5.67 -18.01 2.19
C ALA A 96 5.77 -17.48 0.75
N LEU A 97 5.98 -16.17 0.57
CA LEU A 97 6.20 -15.55 -0.74
C LEU A 97 7.47 -16.08 -1.41
N SER A 98 8.58 -16.23 -0.66
CA SER A 98 9.81 -16.80 -1.21
C SER A 98 9.63 -18.23 -1.69
N GLU A 99 8.82 -19.04 -0.99
CA GLU A 99 8.50 -20.42 -1.40
C GLU A 99 7.70 -20.43 -2.72
N VAL A 100 6.63 -19.64 -2.79
CA VAL A 100 5.77 -19.57 -3.99
C VAL A 100 6.53 -19.01 -5.19
N LEU A 101 7.32 -17.94 -5.01
CA LEU A 101 8.10 -17.33 -6.09
C LEU A 101 9.30 -18.19 -6.52
N GLY A 102 9.78 -19.07 -5.65
CA GLY A 102 10.78 -20.08 -6.01
C GLY A 102 10.21 -21.19 -6.90
N GLU A 103 8.92 -21.51 -6.76
CA GLU A 103 8.21 -22.48 -7.61
C GLU A 103 7.73 -21.83 -8.93
N VAL A 104 7.13 -20.64 -8.84
CA VAL A 104 6.60 -19.89 -9.99
C VAL A 104 7.16 -18.46 -9.94
N PRO A 105 8.19 -18.13 -10.75
CA PRO A 105 8.83 -16.81 -10.74
C PRO A 105 7.97 -15.75 -11.43
N PHE A 106 6.81 -15.45 -10.84
CA PHE A 106 5.78 -14.60 -11.40
C PHE A 106 6.18 -13.12 -11.48
N THR A 107 6.89 -12.63 -10.46
CA THR A 107 7.36 -11.24 -10.37
C THR A 107 8.62 -11.14 -9.52
N THR A 108 9.43 -10.12 -9.77
CA THR A 108 10.64 -9.84 -8.98
C THR A 108 10.30 -8.97 -7.77
N PRO A 109 10.64 -9.40 -6.54
CA PRO A 109 10.50 -8.56 -5.35
C PRO A 109 11.59 -7.48 -5.32
N HIS A 110 11.20 -6.25 -5.02
CA HIS A 110 12.11 -5.11 -4.84
C HIS A 110 12.09 -4.61 -3.41
N ASP A 111 13.23 -4.16 -2.90
CA ASP A 111 13.30 -3.49 -1.62
C ASP A 111 12.76 -2.06 -1.68
N PHE A 112 12.42 -1.50 -0.52
CA PHE A 112 12.01 -0.10 -0.38
C PHE A 112 13.22 0.82 -0.54
N GLU A 113 13.67 0.99 -1.79
CA GLU A 113 14.87 1.77 -2.14
C GLU A 113 14.55 3.08 -2.85
N GLY A 114 15.49 4.02 -2.78
CA GLY A 114 15.38 5.36 -3.37
C GLY A 114 14.98 6.45 -2.37
N PRO A 115 14.90 7.72 -2.82
CA PRO A 115 14.92 8.89 -1.94
C PRO A 115 13.71 8.99 -1.00
N ILE A 116 12.57 8.44 -1.40
CA ILE A 116 11.33 8.47 -0.62
C ILE A 116 11.06 7.11 0.02
N LEU A 117 11.08 6.03 -0.77
CA LEU A 117 10.80 4.68 -0.27
C LEU A 117 11.78 4.21 0.80
N ARG A 118 13.07 4.60 0.74
CA ARG A 118 14.04 4.23 1.79
C ARG A 118 13.62 4.71 3.17
N ARG A 119 12.83 5.78 3.27
CA ARG A 119 12.30 6.26 4.55
C ARG A 119 11.26 5.31 5.15
N LEU A 120 10.55 4.57 4.30
CA LEU A 120 9.60 3.53 4.71
C LEU A 120 10.24 2.17 4.95
N SER A 121 11.48 1.95 4.48
CA SER A 121 12.20 0.70 4.74
C SER A 121 12.28 0.39 6.24
N ARG A 122 12.40 1.43 7.10
CA ARG A 122 12.33 1.32 8.55
C ARG A 122 12.03 2.67 9.19
N VAL A 123 10.83 2.83 9.75
CA VAL A 123 10.45 4.01 10.55
C VAL A 123 10.52 3.65 12.02
N VAL A 124 11.33 4.39 12.78
CA VAL A 124 11.48 4.24 14.23
C VAL A 124 10.76 5.40 14.91
N VAL A 125 9.87 5.09 15.85
CA VAL A 125 9.15 6.06 16.67
C VAL A 125 9.36 5.68 18.13
N ASN A 126 9.79 6.64 18.96
CA ASN A 126 10.12 6.41 20.38
C ASN A 126 11.09 5.23 20.59
N SER A 127 12.13 5.13 19.75
CA SER A 127 13.13 4.05 19.77
C SER A 127 12.63 2.65 19.39
N TYR A 128 11.37 2.50 18.97
CA TYR A 128 10.81 1.22 18.50
C TYR A 128 10.57 1.23 16.97
N PRO A 129 10.96 0.17 16.23
CA PRO A 129 10.66 0.06 14.79
C PRO A 129 9.16 -0.13 14.55
N ARG A 130 8.44 0.98 14.33
CA ARG A 130 6.97 1.01 14.22
C ARG A 130 6.49 0.61 12.83
N ILE A 131 7.16 1.06 11.77
CA ILE A 131 6.81 0.70 10.38
C ILE A 131 8.03 0.06 9.73
N LEU A 132 7.81 -1.02 8.98
CA LEU A 132 8.85 -1.72 8.24
C LEU A 132 8.32 -2.16 6.88
N GLY A 133 8.71 -1.45 5.81
CA GLY A 133 8.50 -1.88 4.44
C GLY A 133 9.22 -3.20 4.16
N LYS A 134 8.52 -4.17 3.57
CA LYS A 134 9.10 -5.48 3.28
C LYS A 134 9.55 -5.58 1.84
N LYS A 135 8.62 -5.67 0.88
CA LYS A 135 8.93 -5.69 -0.55
C LYS A 135 7.86 -4.96 -1.35
N ILE A 136 8.25 -4.58 -2.56
CA ILE A 136 7.43 -3.95 -3.60
C ILE A 136 7.45 -4.88 -4.81
N PHE A 137 6.31 -5.03 -5.47
CA PHE A 137 6.16 -5.78 -6.71
C PHE A 137 5.57 -4.86 -7.78
N ARG A 138 6.18 -4.87 -8.98
CA ARG A 138 5.73 -4.05 -10.11
C ARG A 138 4.81 -4.92 -10.97
N ILE A 139 3.51 -4.94 -10.64
CA ILE A 139 2.51 -5.81 -11.30
C ILE A 139 2.32 -5.39 -12.77
N SER A 140 2.27 -4.09 -13.02
CA SER A 140 2.33 -3.47 -14.34
C SER A 140 3.06 -2.13 -14.26
N ASP A 141 3.16 -1.40 -15.38
CA ASP A 141 3.76 -0.07 -15.38
C ASP A 141 3.03 0.90 -14.44
N ASN A 142 1.70 0.82 -14.41
CA ASN A 142 0.83 1.72 -13.63
C ASN A 142 0.25 1.07 -12.36
N HIS A 143 0.41 -0.23 -12.14
CA HIS A 143 -0.04 -0.88 -10.90
C HIS A 143 1.11 -1.54 -10.15
N TRP A 144 1.44 -1.01 -8.98
CA TRP A 144 2.42 -1.63 -8.09
C TRP A 144 1.73 -2.13 -6.83
N SER A 145 2.27 -3.19 -6.24
CA SER A 145 1.85 -3.65 -4.93
C SER A 145 3.02 -3.60 -3.96
N CYS A 146 2.72 -3.52 -2.67
CA CYS A 146 3.72 -3.72 -1.65
C CYS A 146 3.09 -4.37 -0.43
N TYR A 147 3.95 -4.92 0.42
CA TYR A 147 3.55 -5.26 1.77
C TYR A 147 4.52 -4.75 2.80
N MET A 148 3.99 -4.51 3.99
CA MET A 148 4.74 -3.95 5.09
C MET A 148 4.19 -4.41 6.43
N ARG A 149 4.94 -4.11 7.47
CA ARG A 149 4.56 -4.32 8.85
C ARG A 149 4.29 -2.97 9.50
N ASP A 150 3.18 -2.86 10.22
CA ASP A 150 2.85 -1.70 11.03
C ASP A 150 2.50 -2.14 12.47
N HIS A 151 3.29 -1.67 13.42
CA HIS A 151 3.16 -1.93 14.86
C HIS A 151 2.66 -0.70 15.62
N SER A 152 1.97 0.22 14.96
CA SER A 152 1.37 1.41 15.59
C SER A 152 0.14 1.10 16.44
N SER A 153 -0.58 0.01 16.15
CA SER A 153 -1.86 -0.32 16.81
C SER A 153 -1.84 -0.29 18.34
N PRO A 154 -0.80 -0.77 19.05
CA PRO A 154 -0.80 -0.73 20.52
C PRO A 154 -0.68 0.68 21.11
N PHE A 155 -0.46 1.69 20.27
CA PHE A 155 -0.17 3.06 20.67
C PHE A 155 -1.19 4.07 20.13
N ASP A 156 -2.26 3.59 19.47
CA ASP A 156 -3.31 4.42 18.92
C ASP A 156 -4.67 3.80 19.19
N GLU A 157 -5.34 4.25 20.26
CA GLU A 157 -6.65 3.78 20.70
C GLU A 157 -7.73 3.87 19.62
N ARG A 158 -7.53 4.70 18.57
CA ARG A 158 -8.44 4.77 17.43
C ARG A 158 -8.45 3.47 16.62
N GLN A 159 -7.38 2.68 16.70
CA GLN A 159 -7.22 1.39 16.03
C GLN A 159 -7.84 0.23 16.83
N ASP A 160 -8.06 0.41 18.13
CA ASP A 160 -8.57 -0.64 19.04
C ASP A 160 -10.10 -0.82 19.00
N LYS A 161 -10.83 0.10 18.35
CA LYS A 161 -12.28 -0.07 18.17
C LYS A 161 -12.55 -1.17 17.13
N PRO A 162 -13.22 -2.28 17.51
CA PRO A 162 -13.27 -3.50 16.70
C PRO A 162 -13.86 -3.34 15.30
N ASP A 163 -14.76 -2.37 15.10
CA ASP A 163 -15.49 -2.17 13.84
C ASP A 163 -15.15 -0.87 13.12
N ARG A 164 -14.15 -0.13 13.59
CA ARG A 164 -13.81 1.16 13.00
C ARG A 164 -13.05 0.96 11.68
N ARG A 165 -13.63 1.40 10.57
CA ARG A 165 -13.06 1.29 9.21
C ARG A 165 -12.86 2.63 8.50
N ASP A 166 -13.30 3.73 9.09
CA ASP A 166 -13.23 5.10 8.56
C ASP A 166 -11.84 5.76 8.72
N TYR A 167 -10.76 4.99 8.66
CA TYR A 167 -9.40 5.51 8.77
C TYR A 167 -8.39 4.76 7.90
N PHE A 168 -7.31 5.46 7.59
CA PHE A 168 -6.09 4.89 7.01
C PHE A 168 -4.92 5.05 7.96
N LEU A 169 -4.01 4.06 7.94
CA LEU A 169 -2.76 4.12 8.68
C LEU A 169 -1.78 5.09 8.01
N ARG A 170 -0.93 5.71 8.82
CA ARG A 170 0.16 6.56 8.33
C ARG A 170 1.06 5.80 7.36
N SER A 171 1.35 4.53 7.65
CA SER A 171 2.15 3.66 6.79
C SER A 171 1.50 3.43 5.41
N GLU A 172 0.19 3.19 5.37
CA GLU A 172 -0.61 3.02 4.15
C GLU A 172 -0.53 4.27 3.27
N ILE A 173 -0.79 5.45 3.85
CA ILE A 173 -0.73 6.74 3.13
C ILE A 173 0.69 7.01 2.62
N LEU A 174 1.70 6.86 3.49
CA LEU A 174 3.09 7.07 3.12
C LEU A 174 3.50 6.16 1.96
N ALA A 175 3.09 4.89 1.97
CA ALA A 175 3.42 3.95 0.92
C ALA A 175 2.77 4.33 -0.41
N ILE A 176 1.50 4.71 -0.40
CA ILE A 176 0.77 5.16 -1.60
C ILE A 176 1.49 6.36 -2.23
N VAL A 177 1.71 7.44 -1.48
CA VAL A 177 2.31 8.66 -2.04
C VAL A 177 3.76 8.42 -2.47
N SER A 178 4.50 7.58 -1.74
CA SER A 178 5.89 7.25 -2.08
C SER A 178 5.96 6.39 -3.34
N ILE A 179 5.07 5.42 -3.51
CA ILE A 179 5.05 4.57 -4.71
C ILE A 179 4.58 5.39 -5.92
N PHE A 180 3.56 6.25 -5.81
CA PHE A 180 3.18 7.12 -6.91
C PHE A 180 4.31 8.01 -7.40
N TYR A 181 5.11 8.58 -6.50
CA TYR A 181 6.31 9.31 -6.90
C TYR A 181 7.28 8.46 -7.74
N HIS A 182 7.47 7.20 -7.36
CA HIS A 182 8.34 6.24 -8.06
C HIS A 182 7.71 5.65 -9.34
N GLN A 183 6.38 5.68 -9.49
CA GLN A 183 5.70 5.36 -10.74
C GLN A 183 5.79 6.53 -11.73
N ILE A 184 5.79 7.78 -11.24
CA ILE A 184 5.93 8.97 -12.08
C ILE A 184 7.37 9.13 -12.60
N TYR A 185 8.37 8.85 -11.77
CA TYR A 185 9.78 9.05 -12.13
C TYR A 185 10.60 7.76 -12.20
N ASN A 186 11.46 7.69 -13.22
CA ASN A 186 12.67 6.87 -13.18
C ASN A 186 13.73 7.61 -12.35
N LEU A 187 14.23 6.95 -11.31
CA LEU A 187 15.18 7.49 -10.35
C LEU A 187 16.50 6.72 -10.45
N VAL A 188 17.55 7.39 -10.95
CA VAL A 188 18.89 6.81 -11.06
C VAL A 188 19.80 7.54 -10.08
N TYR A 189 20.36 6.81 -9.13
CA TYR A 189 21.35 7.37 -8.21
C TYR A 189 22.66 7.64 -8.96
N ARG A 190 23.25 8.81 -8.70
CA ARG A 190 24.53 9.24 -9.28
C ARG A 190 25.51 9.50 -8.16
N ASP A 191 26.42 8.55 -7.97
CA ASP A 191 27.46 8.57 -6.94
C ASP A 191 28.27 9.87 -6.95
N GLU A 192 28.65 10.35 -8.15
CA GLU A 192 29.42 11.59 -8.36
C GLU A 192 28.79 12.84 -7.72
N THR A 193 27.46 12.86 -7.63
CA THR A 193 26.70 14.03 -7.14
C THR A 193 25.95 13.74 -5.84
N ASP A 194 26.05 12.51 -5.33
CA ASP A 194 25.22 11.97 -4.23
C ASP A 194 23.73 12.32 -4.38
N LYS A 195 23.23 12.27 -5.62
CA LYS A 195 21.88 12.72 -5.96
C LYS A 195 21.18 11.74 -6.89
N TYR A 196 19.87 11.69 -6.79
CA TYR A 196 19.03 10.98 -7.75
C TYR A 196 18.75 11.89 -8.96
N ARG A 197 19.15 11.44 -10.15
CA ARG A 197 18.63 12.00 -11.39
C ARG A 197 17.22 11.48 -11.59
N ARG A 198 16.30 12.41 -11.88
CA ARG A 198 14.89 12.14 -12.11
C ARG A 198 14.60 12.31 -13.60
N THR A 199 13.94 11.33 -14.19
CA THR A 199 13.45 11.40 -15.57
C THR A 199 12.01 10.92 -15.57
N LEU A 200 11.12 11.64 -16.26
CA LEU A 200 9.71 11.29 -16.32
C LEU A 200 9.57 9.88 -16.93
N ARG A 201 8.92 8.97 -16.20
CA ARG A 201 8.59 7.61 -16.64
C ARG A 201 7.13 7.54 -17.07
N TYR A 202 6.26 8.20 -16.31
CA TYR A 202 4.83 8.17 -16.53
C TYR A 202 4.48 8.72 -17.91
N LYS A 203 3.62 7.98 -18.62
CA LYS A 203 3.14 8.32 -19.96
C LYS A 203 1.70 8.81 -19.89
N GLU A 204 0.81 7.95 -19.39
CA GLU A 204 -0.62 8.21 -19.28
C GLU A 204 -1.29 7.15 -18.38
N GLY A 205 -2.56 7.39 -18.06
CA GLY A 205 -3.44 6.44 -17.39
C GLY A 205 -3.50 6.57 -15.88
N LEU A 206 -4.40 5.79 -15.28
CA LEU A 206 -4.57 5.75 -13.84
C LEU A 206 -3.41 4.99 -13.19
N LEU A 207 -2.71 5.63 -12.27
CA LEU A 207 -1.78 4.95 -11.37
C LEU A 207 -2.56 4.28 -10.25
N THR A 208 -2.16 3.05 -9.91
CA THR A 208 -2.72 2.23 -8.85
C THR A 208 -1.61 1.71 -7.95
N VAL A 209 -1.85 1.74 -6.64
CA VAL A 209 -0.99 1.10 -5.64
C VAL A 209 -1.84 0.23 -4.73
N THR A 210 -1.47 -1.05 -4.56
CA THR A 210 -2.03 -1.91 -3.52
C THR A 210 -1.06 -2.04 -2.35
N VAL A 211 -1.51 -1.70 -1.16
CA VAL A 211 -0.74 -1.82 0.09
C VAL A 211 -1.35 -2.90 0.97
N VAL A 212 -0.57 -3.93 1.28
CA VAL A 212 -0.94 -4.99 2.24
C VAL A 212 -0.18 -4.76 3.55
N THR A 213 -0.89 -4.33 4.58
CA THR A 213 -0.33 -3.95 5.87
C THR A 213 -0.61 -5.02 6.91
N PHE A 214 0.46 -5.61 7.46
CA PHE A 214 0.40 -6.56 8.57
C PHE A 214 0.48 -5.80 9.89
N CYS A 215 -0.65 -5.78 10.60
CA CYS A 215 -0.80 -5.23 11.94
C CYS A 215 -0.90 -6.36 12.97
N CYS A 216 -0.94 -6.02 14.26
CA CYS A 216 -1.22 -7.00 15.30
C CYS A 216 -2.57 -7.67 15.03
N LYS A 217 -2.58 -9.01 14.88
CA LYS A 217 -3.77 -9.85 14.66
C LYS A 217 -4.56 -9.57 13.37
N LYS A 218 -4.12 -8.65 12.51
CA LYS A 218 -4.91 -8.15 11.37
C LYS A 218 -4.04 -7.93 10.14
N VAL A 219 -4.64 -8.15 8.98
CA VAL A 219 -4.08 -7.73 7.68
C VAL A 219 -5.06 -6.76 7.05
N ARG A 220 -4.59 -5.56 6.73
CA ARG A 220 -5.37 -4.54 6.02
C ARG A 220 -4.89 -4.44 4.59
N VAL A 221 -5.84 -4.27 3.67
CA VAL A 221 -5.54 -4.03 2.26
C VAL A 221 -6.13 -2.71 1.84
N VAL A 222 -5.28 -1.82 1.37
CA VAL A 222 -5.66 -0.50 0.88
C VAL A 222 -5.22 -0.34 -0.56
N GLN A 223 -6.08 0.23 -1.40
CA GLN A 223 -5.71 0.66 -2.73
C GLN A 223 -5.74 2.17 -2.85
N GLY A 224 -4.66 2.75 -3.35
CA GLY A 224 -4.60 4.14 -3.78
C GLY A 224 -4.70 4.22 -5.29
N THR A 225 -5.43 5.21 -5.81
CA THR A 225 -5.43 5.56 -7.24
C THR A 225 -5.24 7.05 -7.46
N CYS A 226 -4.53 7.41 -8.52
CA CYS A 226 -4.24 8.79 -8.89
C CYS A 226 -4.01 8.88 -10.40
N ASN A 227 -4.58 9.87 -11.08
CA ASN A 227 -4.29 10.14 -12.49
C ASN A 227 -3.50 11.45 -12.62
N PRO A 228 -2.16 11.39 -12.73
CA PRO A 228 -1.32 12.60 -12.77
C PRO A 228 -1.52 13.50 -13.98
N SER A 229 -2.23 13.02 -15.01
CA SER A 229 -2.57 13.82 -16.21
C SER A 229 -3.80 14.70 -16.00
N GLU A 230 -4.58 14.49 -14.93
CA GLU A 230 -5.77 15.28 -14.68
C GLU A 230 -5.44 16.67 -14.12
N LYS A 231 -6.04 17.69 -14.73
CA LYS A 231 -5.94 19.09 -14.28
C LYS A 231 -6.31 19.25 -12.81
N HIS A 232 -7.33 18.52 -12.36
CA HIS A 232 -7.74 18.42 -10.97
C HIS A 232 -7.54 16.99 -10.48
N THR A 233 -6.26 16.61 -10.32
CA THR A 233 -5.89 15.28 -9.86
C THR A 233 -6.57 14.98 -8.52
N THR A 234 -7.19 13.80 -8.43
CA THR A 234 -7.77 13.26 -7.20
C THR A 234 -6.95 12.07 -6.71
N LEU A 235 -6.65 12.05 -5.41
CA LEU A 235 -6.10 10.89 -4.72
C LEU A 235 -7.25 10.11 -4.08
N ALA A 236 -7.67 9.01 -4.70
CA ALA A 236 -8.64 8.12 -4.09
C ALA A 236 -7.92 7.02 -3.29
N ILE A 237 -8.33 6.82 -2.05
CA ILE A 237 -7.81 5.79 -1.15
C ILE A 237 -8.98 4.95 -0.67
N THR A 238 -8.93 3.65 -0.96
CA THR A 238 -10.02 2.71 -0.67
C THR A 238 -9.52 1.60 0.25
N LEU A 239 -10.19 1.39 1.39
CA LEU A 239 -9.98 0.19 2.21
C LEU A 239 -10.69 -0.98 1.53
N ARG A 240 -9.93 -1.97 1.05
CA ARG A 240 -10.44 -3.09 0.25
C ARG A 240 -10.69 -4.35 1.06
N ALA A 241 -9.92 -4.59 2.10
CA ALA A 241 -10.12 -5.75 2.95
C ALA A 241 -9.51 -5.54 4.34
N VAL A 242 -10.11 -6.20 5.33
CA VAL A 242 -9.53 -6.37 6.66
C VAL A 242 -9.72 -7.84 7.03
N TYR A 243 -8.61 -8.56 7.12
CA TYR A 243 -8.60 -9.96 7.51
C TYR A 243 -8.11 -10.10 8.95
N ASN A 244 -8.71 -11.03 9.69
CA ASN A 244 -8.16 -11.48 10.96
C ASN A 244 -7.07 -12.51 10.69
N LEU A 245 -5.89 -12.27 11.24
CA LEU A 245 -4.74 -13.16 11.12
C LEU A 245 -3.98 -13.12 12.45
N SER A 246 -4.37 -13.98 13.38
CA SER A 246 -3.78 -14.08 14.71
C SER A 246 -3.16 -15.46 14.93
N HIS A 247 -2.28 -15.54 15.92
CA HIS A 247 -1.68 -16.79 16.35
C HIS A 247 -2.77 -17.78 16.83
N ASP A 248 -3.71 -17.31 17.64
CA ASP A 248 -4.71 -18.16 18.30
C ASP A 248 -5.84 -18.60 17.37
N ASN A 249 -6.07 -17.87 16.28
CA ASN A 249 -7.11 -18.18 15.30
C ASN A 249 -6.56 -17.95 13.89
N TYR A 250 -5.60 -18.78 13.50
CA TYR A 250 -4.98 -18.69 12.19
C TYR A 250 -5.97 -19.07 11.07
N ASP A 251 -6.32 -18.10 10.24
CA ASP A 251 -7.14 -18.30 9.05
C ASP A 251 -6.25 -18.47 7.81
N LYS A 252 -6.25 -19.69 7.26
CA LYS A 252 -5.57 -20.03 6.00
C LYS A 252 -6.10 -19.23 4.81
N THR A 253 -7.40 -18.97 4.78
CA THR A 253 -8.04 -18.21 3.70
C THR A 253 -7.56 -16.77 3.70
N ALA A 254 -7.46 -16.15 4.89
CA ALA A 254 -6.86 -14.83 5.05
C ALA A 254 -5.41 -14.77 4.54
N ALA A 255 -4.60 -15.80 4.85
CA ALA A 255 -3.21 -15.86 4.37
C ALA A 255 -3.12 -16.02 2.84
N PHE A 256 -3.97 -16.86 2.24
CA PHE A 256 -4.05 -16.99 0.78
C PHE A 256 -4.53 -15.71 0.11
N ASP A 257 -5.54 -15.05 0.65
CA ASP A 257 -6.04 -13.78 0.15
C ASP A 257 -4.99 -12.68 0.25
N ALA A 258 -4.28 -12.58 1.37
CA ALA A 258 -3.16 -11.66 1.52
C ALA A 258 -2.08 -11.90 0.45
N MET A 259 -1.77 -13.16 0.14
CA MET A 259 -0.83 -13.50 -0.93
C MET A 259 -1.32 -13.09 -2.32
N LYS A 260 -2.60 -13.34 -2.63
CA LYS A 260 -3.22 -12.89 -3.90
C LYS A 260 -3.25 -11.37 -4.00
N TRP A 261 -3.51 -10.65 -2.92
CA TRP A 261 -3.45 -9.18 -2.87
C TRP A 261 -2.05 -8.63 -3.13
N ILE A 262 -1.00 -9.36 -2.71
CA ILE A 262 0.39 -8.98 -2.97
C ILE A 262 0.77 -9.28 -4.42
N LEU A 263 0.49 -10.47 -4.92
CA LEU A 263 1.01 -10.94 -6.21
C LEU A 263 0.13 -10.61 -7.40
N THR A 264 -1.20 -10.65 -7.23
CA THR A 264 -2.17 -10.42 -8.30
C THR A 264 -3.33 -9.57 -7.79
N PRO A 265 -3.08 -8.38 -7.23
CA PRO A 265 -4.15 -7.50 -6.80
C PRO A 265 -5.09 -7.22 -7.99
N PRO A 266 -6.42 -7.22 -7.77
CA PRO A 266 -7.35 -6.76 -8.78
C PRO A 266 -7.08 -5.30 -9.12
N GLU A 267 -7.39 -4.93 -10.37
CA GLU A 267 -7.54 -3.54 -10.74
C GLU A 267 -8.58 -2.88 -9.81
N PRO A 268 -8.40 -1.59 -9.45
CA PRO A 268 -9.41 -0.88 -8.69
C PRO A 268 -10.71 -0.95 -9.48
N ALA A 269 -11.83 -1.17 -8.77
CA ALA A 269 -13.12 -1.08 -9.42
C ALA A 269 -13.16 0.28 -10.12
N LYS A 270 -13.50 0.30 -11.41
CA LYS A 270 -13.82 1.53 -12.13
C LYS A 270 -15.10 2.06 -11.48
N GLN A 271 -15.00 2.64 -10.28
CA GLN A 271 -16.06 3.50 -9.78
C GLN A 271 -16.16 4.60 -10.81
N LEU A 272 -17.25 4.51 -11.56
CA LEU A 272 -17.71 5.41 -12.59
C LEU A 272 -17.14 6.81 -12.35
N LEU A 273 -16.21 7.23 -13.21
CA LEU A 273 -15.93 8.64 -13.52
C LEU A 273 -17.16 9.32 -14.16
N VAL A 274 -18.37 8.95 -13.74
CA VAL A 274 -19.64 9.49 -14.19
C VAL A 274 -20.28 10.18 -13.00
N ARG A 275 -19.85 11.42 -12.77
CA ARG A 275 -20.70 12.51 -12.28
C ARG A 275 -20.08 13.84 -12.66
N GLY A 276 -20.26 14.18 -13.93
CA GLY A 276 -19.91 15.46 -14.54
C GLY A 276 -20.54 15.54 -15.92
N GLY A 277 -21.85 15.66 -15.99
CA GLY A 277 -22.56 15.71 -17.27
C GLY A 277 -24.08 15.64 -17.14
N ARG A 278 -24.67 16.62 -16.46
CA ARG A 278 -25.87 17.35 -16.91
C ARG A 278 -25.81 18.75 -16.33
#